data_AF-A0A371J242-F1
#
_entry.id   AF-A0A371J242-F1
#
_cell.length_a   1.000
_cell.length_b   1.000
_cell.length_c   1.000
_cell.angle_alpha   90.00
_cell.angle_beta   90.00
_cell.angle_gamma   90.00
#
_symmetry.space_group_name_H-M   'P 1'
#
loop_
_entity.id
_entity.type
_entity.pdbx_description
1 polymer ?
#
loop_
_entity_poly.entity_id
_entity_poly.type
_entity_poly.pdbx_seq_one_letter_code
_entity_poly.pdbx_strand_id
1 'polypeptide(L)'
;MSSSIDSTFRKILFSYMELGEKKLFKTSLKEFKIDKHVHLYYSKRRNIPICALPRLKLVLSSRSGFVSFCYNFYTFANAYNYNISINTASIKSIAKFVISHEVGHILDPEIYQTRSQYSQILSNIIDLLLKYDIDVTNADFYKSNLPIDLEDAVLDLKKNLIDRESKAWDIAKGFVTFEDAKEEYIFNKMKEYALATYNFGTIKNIVREHNLDVFFKYKRYFA
;
A
#
# COMPACT_ATOMS: atom_id res chain seq x y z
N MET A 1 -29.29 1.96 -1.58
CA MET A 1 -27.82 2.14 -1.49
C MET A 1 -27.02 0.84 -1.72
N SER A 2 -27.58 -0.37 -1.52
CA SER A 2 -26.83 -1.63 -1.74
C SER A 2 -26.65 -2.02 -3.23
N SER A 3 -27.48 -1.53 -4.15
CA SER A 3 -27.48 -1.95 -5.56
C SER A 3 -26.29 -1.43 -6.38
N SER A 4 -25.75 -0.25 -6.07
CA SER A 4 -24.62 0.34 -6.80
C SER A 4 -23.26 -0.24 -6.40
N ILE A 5 -23.11 -0.57 -5.11
CA ILE A 5 -21.92 -1.25 -4.55
C ILE A 5 -21.75 -2.63 -5.18
N ASP A 6 -22.84 -3.40 -5.21
CA ASP A 6 -22.87 -4.75 -5.76
C ASP A 6 -22.60 -4.74 -7.28
N SER A 7 -23.11 -3.74 -8.01
CA SER A 7 -22.83 -3.53 -9.43
C SER A 7 -21.35 -3.24 -9.73
N THR A 8 -20.72 -2.36 -8.94
CA THR A 8 -19.30 -1.99 -9.10
C THR A 8 -18.38 -3.18 -8.88
N PHE A 9 -18.57 -3.88 -7.75
CA PHE A 9 -17.77 -5.05 -7.40
C PHE A 9 -17.90 -6.16 -8.45
N ARG A 10 -19.12 -6.46 -8.92
CA ARG A 10 -19.37 -7.45 -9.96
C ARG A 10 -18.67 -7.11 -11.28
N LYS A 11 -18.73 -5.84 -11.72
CA LYS A 11 -18.02 -5.40 -12.94
C LYS A 11 -16.52 -5.63 -12.85
N ILE A 12 -15.90 -5.22 -11.74
CA ILE A 12 -14.47 -5.45 -11.48
C ILE A 12 -14.14 -6.94 -11.53
N LEU A 13 -14.93 -7.76 -10.81
CA LEU A 13 -14.70 -9.20 -10.72
C LEU A 13 -14.82 -9.88 -12.08
N PHE A 14 -15.86 -9.59 -12.86
CA PHE A 14 -16.05 -10.19 -14.18
C PHE A 14 -14.96 -9.78 -15.16
N SER A 15 -14.61 -8.48 -15.23
CA SER A 15 -13.51 -8.02 -16.08
C SER A 15 -12.18 -8.67 -15.70
N TYR A 16 -11.90 -8.84 -14.39
CA TYR A 16 -10.68 -9.50 -13.94
C TYR A 16 -10.64 -11.00 -14.27
N MET A 17 -11.79 -11.68 -14.15
CA MET A 17 -11.94 -13.09 -14.53
C MET A 17 -11.72 -13.29 -16.03
N GLU A 18 -12.29 -12.42 -16.86
CA GLU A 18 -12.13 -12.44 -18.32
C GLU A 18 -10.67 -12.29 -18.75
N LEU A 19 -9.90 -11.45 -18.05
CA LEU A 19 -8.46 -11.26 -18.27
C LEU A 19 -7.58 -12.43 -17.78
N GLY A 20 -8.18 -13.49 -17.21
CA GLY A 20 -7.46 -14.70 -16.81
C GLY A 20 -6.68 -14.58 -15.49
N GLU A 21 -6.98 -13.57 -14.67
CA GLU A 21 -6.52 -13.40 -13.29
C GLU A 21 -5.01 -13.46 -13.09
N LYS A 22 -4.48 -14.63 -12.68
CA LYS A 22 -3.04 -14.88 -12.55
C LYS A 22 -2.29 -14.63 -13.86
N LYS A 23 -2.93 -14.97 -15.00
CA LYS A 23 -2.33 -14.80 -16.33
C LYS A 23 -2.05 -13.32 -16.61
N LEU A 24 -2.98 -12.43 -16.25
CA LEU A 24 -2.84 -10.99 -16.40
C LEU A 24 -1.54 -10.49 -15.75
N PHE A 25 -1.32 -10.80 -14.47
CA PHE A 25 -0.11 -10.38 -13.76
C PHE A 25 1.17 -11.00 -14.31
N LYS A 26 1.13 -12.27 -14.73
CA LYS A 26 2.29 -12.91 -15.37
C LYS A 26 2.65 -12.23 -16.70
N THR A 27 1.65 -11.84 -17.49
CA THR A 27 1.87 -11.13 -18.74
C THR A 27 2.46 -9.75 -18.48
N SER A 28 1.89 -8.97 -17.55
CA SER A 28 2.44 -7.65 -17.20
C SER A 28 3.89 -7.72 -16.74
N LEU A 29 4.27 -8.67 -15.88
CA LEU A 29 5.66 -8.85 -15.45
C LEU A 29 6.62 -9.16 -16.61
N LYS A 30 6.18 -9.89 -17.63
CA LYS A 30 6.99 -10.23 -18.80
C LYS A 30 7.18 -9.04 -19.75
N GLU A 31 6.26 -8.09 -19.74
CA GLU A 31 6.31 -6.89 -20.57
C GLU A 31 7.30 -5.85 -20.02
N PHE A 32 7.64 -5.92 -18.73
CA PHE A 32 8.58 -5.00 -18.11
C PHE A 32 10.01 -5.29 -18.55
N LYS A 33 10.67 -4.28 -19.13
CA LYS A 33 12.07 -4.34 -19.54
C LYS A 33 12.98 -4.03 -18.34
N ILE A 34 13.07 -4.97 -17.42
CA ILE A 34 13.88 -4.85 -16.19
C ILE A 34 15.00 -5.88 -16.19
N ASP A 35 16.13 -5.53 -15.58
CA ASP A 35 17.34 -6.35 -15.49
C ASP A 35 17.28 -7.43 -14.40
N LYS A 36 16.29 -7.36 -13.50
CA LYS A 36 16.10 -8.31 -12.39
C LYS A 36 14.98 -9.30 -12.69
N HIS A 37 15.24 -10.58 -12.41
CA HIS A 37 14.19 -11.60 -12.38
C HIS A 37 13.27 -11.41 -11.16
N VAL A 38 11.98 -11.18 -11.42
CA VAL A 38 10.93 -11.02 -10.40
C VAL A 38 10.00 -12.23 -10.41
N HIS A 39 9.78 -12.82 -9.24
CA HIS A 39 8.86 -13.94 -9.04
C HIS A 39 7.46 -13.43 -8.71
N LEU A 40 6.44 -14.21 -9.06
CA LEU A 40 5.05 -13.96 -8.70
C LEU A 40 4.46 -15.15 -7.95
N TYR A 41 4.04 -14.92 -6.72
CA TYR A 41 3.16 -15.83 -6.00
C TYR A 41 1.73 -15.31 -6.10
N TYR A 42 0.83 -16.14 -6.63
CA TYR A 42 -0.56 -15.80 -6.79
C TYR A 42 -1.47 -16.82 -6.12
N SER A 43 -2.38 -16.37 -5.26
CA SER A 43 -3.42 -17.22 -4.68
C SER A 43 -4.81 -16.88 -5.19
N LYS A 44 -5.57 -17.89 -5.61
CA LYS A 44 -6.98 -17.73 -5.97
C LYS A 44 -7.92 -17.81 -4.76
N ARG A 45 -7.47 -18.44 -3.67
CA ARG A 45 -8.32 -18.78 -2.50
C ARG A 45 -7.95 -18.01 -1.24
N ARG A 46 -6.66 -17.72 -1.03
CA ARG A 46 -6.22 -17.00 0.19
C ARG A 46 -6.42 -15.51 0.02
N ASN A 47 -6.71 -14.83 1.13
CA ASN A 47 -6.72 -13.39 1.16
C ASN A 47 -5.31 -12.87 1.39
N ILE A 48 -4.65 -12.40 0.33
CA ILE A 48 -3.29 -11.88 0.38
C ILE A 48 -3.33 -10.51 -0.29
N PRO A 49 -2.87 -9.45 0.38
CA PRO A 49 -2.76 -8.15 -0.25
C PRO A 49 -1.80 -8.20 -1.44
N ILE A 50 -1.86 -7.20 -2.30
CA ILE A 50 -0.80 -7.02 -3.30
C ILE A 50 0.36 -6.34 -2.59
N CYS A 51 1.52 -6.98 -2.59
CA CYS A 51 2.71 -6.45 -1.96
C CYS A 51 3.98 -7.12 -2.50
N ALA A 52 5.10 -6.42 -2.38
CA ALA A 52 6.43 -6.95 -2.65
C ALA A 52 7.12 -7.49 -1.39
N LEU A 53 7.92 -8.53 -1.59
CA LEU A 53 9.01 -8.95 -0.71
C LEU A 53 10.34 -8.65 -1.41
N PRO A 54 10.92 -7.44 -1.27
CA PRO A 54 12.08 -6.98 -2.03
C PRO A 54 13.28 -7.93 -1.99
N ARG A 55 13.61 -8.47 -0.81
CA ARG A 55 14.76 -9.39 -0.64
C ARG A 55 14.61 -10.69 -1.44
N LEU A 56 13.38 -11.18 -1.55
CA LEU A 56 13.06 -12.41 -2.29
C LEU A 56 12.73 -12.15 -3.76
N LYS A 57 12.74 -10.87 -4.18
CA LYS A 57 12.31 -10.43 -5.52
C LYS A 57 10.94 -11.02 -5.87
N LEU A 58 10.04 -11.09 -4.90
CA LEU A 58 8.77 -11.78 -5.00
C LEU A 58 7.62 -10.78 -4.84
N VAL A 59 6.71 -10.76 -5.81
CA VAL A 59 5.42 -10.08 -5.68
C VAL A 59 4.38 -11.11 -5.23
N LEU A 60 3.64 -10.76 -4.19
CA LEU A 60 2.50 -11.51 -3.68
C LEU A 60 1.21 -10.86 -4.19
N SER A 61 0.25 -11.66 -4.60
CA SER A 61 -1.07 -11.18 -4.94
C SER A 61 -2.12 -12.29 -4.76
N SER A 62 -3.37 -11.90 -4.57
CA SER A 62 -4.49 -12.82 -4.65
C SER A 62 -5.66 -12.23 -5.43
N ARG A 63 -6.62 -13.09 -5.78
CA ARG A 63 -7.88 -12.65 -6.39
C ARG A 63 -8.57 -11.60 -5.51
N SER A 64 -8.75 -11.91 -4.23
CA SER A 64 -9.43 -11.00 -3.30
C SER A 64 -8.63 -9.73 -3.07
N GLY A 65 -7.29 -9.82 -2.96
CA GLY A 65 -6.42 -8.66 -2.80
C GLY A 65 -6.54 -7.68 -3.95
N PHE A 66 -6.48 -8.16 -5.20
CA PHE A 66 -6.63 -7.30 -6.38
C PHE A 66 -8.02 -6.71 -6.52
N VAL A 67 -9.07 -7.52 -6.36
CA VAL A 67 -10.46 -7.03 -6.46
C VAL A 67 -10.74 -6.00 -5.37
N SER A 68 -10.25 -6.21 -4.14
CA SER A 68 -10.37 -5.24 -3.05
C SER A 68 -9.63 -3.94 -3.36
N PHE A 69 -8.42 -4.01 -3.92
CA PHE A 69 -7.66 -2.83 -4.35
C PHE A 69 -8.45 -2.04 -5.39
N CYS A 70 -8.91 -2.69 -6.46
CA CYS A 70 -9.69 -2.06 -7.51
C CYS A 70 -10.95 -1.40 -6.95
N TYR A 71 -11.68 -2.10 -6.07
CA TYR A 71 -12.89 -1.56 -5.45
C TYR A 71 -12.59 -0.26 -4.70
N ASN A 72 -11.57 -0.26 -3.83
CA ASN A 72 -11.18 0.92 -3.06
C ASN A 72 -10.70 2.07 -3.96
N PHE A 73 -9.93 1.75 -5.01
CA PHE A 73 -9.49 2.74 -6.00
C PHE A 73 -10.68 3.38 -6.73
N TYR A 74 -11.66 2.59 -7.19
CA TYR A 74 -12.84 3.13 -7.85
C TYR A 74 -13.76 3.90 -6.89
N THR A 75 -13.84 3.50 -5.61
CA THR A 75 -14.52 4.30 -4.59
C THR A 75 -13.85 5.67 -4.42
N PHE A 76 -12.52 5.71 -4.35
CA PHE A 76 -11.76 6.97 -4.29
C PHE A 76 -11.97 7.80 -5.57
N ALA A 77 -11.80 7.21 -6.75
CA ALA A 77 -11.99 7.87 -8.03
C ALA A 77 -13.38 8.50 -8.17
N ASN A 78 -14.43 7.78 -7.77
CA ASN A 78 -15.80 8.30 -7.78
C ASN A 78 -16.00 9.45 -6.79
N ALA A 79 -15.40 9.38 -5.60
CA ALA A 79 -15.50 10.46 -4.60
C ALA A 79 -14.91 11.79 -5.11
N TYR A 80 -13.90 11.73 -5.99
CA TYR A 80 -13.26 12.88 -6.61
C TYR A 80 -13.69 13.12 -8.08
N ASN A 81 -14.77 12.47 -8.54
CA ASN A 81 -15.31 12.58 -9.89
C ASN A 81 -14.28 12.34 -11.02
N TYR A 82 -13.33 11.42 -10.82
CA TYR A 82 -12.40 11.04 -11.88
C TYR A 82 -13.12 10.22 -12.96
N ASN A 83 -12.88 10.56 -14.22
CA ASN A 83 -13.53 9.90 -15.35
C ASN A 83 -12.79 8.61 -15.75
N ILE A 84 -12.83 7.59 -14.88
CA ILE A 84 -12.25 6.26 -15.14
C ILE A 84 -13.36 5.22 -15.15
N SER A 85 -13.65 4.67 -16.32
CA SER A 85 -14.67 3.63 -16.47
C SER A 85 -14.17 2.26 -15.99
N ILE A 86 -15.09 1.44 -15.47
CA ILE A 86 -14.82 0.05 -15.08
C ILE A 86 -15.07 -0.85 -16.30
N ASN A 87 -14.00 -1.28 -16.95
CA ASN A 87 -14.01 -2.21 -18.08
C ASN A 87 -12.70 -3.01 -18.14
N THR A 88 -12.60 -3.97 -19.06
CA THR A 88 -11.42 -4.83 -19.20
C THR A 88 -10.13 -4.07 -19.50
N ALA A 89 -10.16 -3.00 -20.29
CA ALA A 89 -8.99 -2.18 -20.59
C ALA A 89 -8.47 -1.48 -19.32
N SER A 90 -9.34 -0.79 -18.58
CA SER A 90 -8.97 -0.13 -17.33
C SER A 90 -8.44 -1.12 -16.28
N ILE A 91 -9.09 -2.29 -16.13
CA ILE A 91 -8.64 -3.32 -15.18
C ILE A 91 -7.28 -3.92 -15.59
N LYS A 92 -7.03 -4.09 -16.90
CA LYS A 92 -5.72 -4.51 -17.43
C LYS A 92 -4.64 -3.50 -17.05
N SER A 93 -4.88 -2.21 -17.29
CA SER A 93 -3.94 -1.13 -16.92
C SER A 93 -3.71 -1.04 -15.42
N ILE A 94 -4.78 -1.12 -14.61
CA ILE A 94 -4.65 -1.15 -13.15
C ILE A 94 -3.79 -2.33 -12.70
N ALA A 95 -4.01 -3.54 -13.22
CA ALA A 95 -3.19 -4.71 -12.88
C ALA A 95 -1.71 -4.52 -13.22
N LYS A 96 -1.42 -3.96 -14.41
CA LYS A 96 -0.08 -3.61 -14.85
C LYS A 96 0.57 -2.61 -13.88
N PHE A 97 -0.15 -1.57 -13.48
CA PHE A 97 0.40 -0.50 -12.64
C PHE A 97 0.60 -0.90 -11.18
N VAL A 98 -0.31 -1.68 -10.59
CA VAL A 98 -0.07 -2.21 -9.24
C VAL A 98 1.18 -3.09 -9.24
N ILE A 99 1.31 -3.99 -10.22
CA ILE A 99 2.49 -4.86 -10.28
C ILE A 99 3.77 -4.07 -10.58
N SER A 100 3.72 -3.03 -11.42
CA SER A 100 4.90 -2.18 -11.65
C SER A 100 5.30 -1.42 -10.39
N HIS A 101 4.36 -0.94 -9.59
CA HIS A 101 4.64 -0.31 -8.29
C HIS A 101 5.33 -1.29 -7.33
N GLU A 102 4.84 -2.52 -7.22
CA GLU A 102 5.50 -3.55 -6.40
C GLU A 102 6.90 -3.93 -6.91
N VAL A 103 7.08 -3.96 -8.23
CA VAL A 103 8.41 -4.10 -8.84
C VAL A 103 9.29 -2.89 -8.52
N GLY A 104 8.73 -1.68 -8.47
CA GLY A 104 9.41 -0.47 -8.01
C GLY A 104 10.04 -0.65 -6.63
N HIS A 105 9.31 -1.22 -5.66
CA HIS A 105 9.85 -1.58 -4.35
C HIS A 105 11.02 -2.58 -4.41
N ILE A 106 11.02 -3.51 -5.37
CA ILE A 106 12.11 -4.50 -5.57
C ILE A 106 13.35 -3.85 -6.23
N LEU A 107 13.12 -2.87 -7.10
CA LEU A 107 14.18 -2.18 -7.83
C LEU A 107 14.80 -1.04 -7.04
N ASP A 108 14.12 -0.52 -6.02
CA ASP A 108 14.63 0.56 -5.16
C ASP A 108 15.98 0.22 -4.52
N PRO A 109 17.06 0.94 -4.86
CA PRO A 109 18.38 0.69 -4.29
C PRO A 109 18.49 1.09 -2.80
N GLU A 110 17.64 1.98 -2.32
CA GLU A 110 17.70 2.53 -0.95
C GLU A 110 16.71 1.87 0.00
N ILE A 111 15.94 0.87 -0.46
CA ILE A 111 14.88 0.22 0.33
C ILE A 111 15.33 -0.23 1.73
N TYR A 112 16.61 -0.61 1.87
CA TYR A 112 17.21 -1.00 3.13
C TYR A 112 17.48 0.18 4.06
N GLN A 113 17.96 1.30 3.52
CA GLN A 113 18.19 2.52 4.29
C GLN A 113 16.87 3.08 4.80
N THR A 114 15.86 3.14 3.94
CA THR A 114 14.50 3.57 4.29
C THR A 114 13.90 2.68 5.38
N ARG A 115 14.11 1.36 5.31
CA ARG A 115 13.67 0.42 6.37
C ARG A 115 14.41 0.64 7.70
N SER A 116 15.70 0.96 7.64
CA SER A 116 16.49 1.25 8.85
C SER A 116 15.99 2.53 9.52
N GLN A 117 15.78 3.59 8.73
CA GLN A 117 15.22 4.86 9.22
C GLN A 117 13.83 4.66 9.83
N TYR A 118 12.96 3.92 9.14
CA TYR A 118 11.65 3.53 9.65
C TYR A 118 11.72 2.86 11.03
N SER A 119 12.64 1.90 11.19
CA SER A 119 12.83 1.18 12.46
C SER A 119 13.34 2.09 13.57
N GLN A 120 14.20 3.06 13.24
CA GLN A 120 14.70 4.06 14.19
C GLN A 120 13.59 5.01 14.64
N ILE A 121 12.76 5.48 13.72
CA ILE A 121 11.62 6.36 14.03
C ILE A 121 10.62 5.63 14.94
N LEU A 122 10.29 4.37 14.65
CA LEU A 122 9.42 3.57 15.52
C LEU A 122 10.00 3.38 16.92
N SER A 123 11.32 3.14 17.02
CA SER A 123 11.98 3.00 18.31
C SER A 123 11.90 4.31 19.11
N ASN A 124 12.12 5.46 18.45
CA ASN A 124 11.94 6.77 19.07
C ASN A 124 10.51 7.00 19.57
N ILE A 125 9.49 6.62 18.79
CA ILE A 125 8.09 6.68 19.23
C ILE A 125 7.87 5.84 20.50
N ILE A 126 8.42 4.63 20.55
CA ILE A 126 8.32 3.74 21.72
C ILE A 126 8.99 4.38 22.95
N ASP A 127 10.18 4.93 22.80
CA ASP A 127 10.91 5.57 23.90
C ASP A 127 10.18 6.81 24.43
N LEU A 128 9.57 7.61 23.54
CA LEU A 128 8.77 8.76 23.93
C LEU A 128 7.47 8.36 24.65
N LEU A 129 6.78 7.30 24.18
CA LEU A 129 5.61 6.76 24.88
C LEU A 129 5.97 6.32 26.31
N LEU A 130 7.15 5.72 26.51
CA LEU A 130 7.64 5.33 27.84
C LEU A 130 8.04 6.55 28.69
N LYS A 131 8.77 7.50 28.11
CA LYS A 131 9.23 8.73 28.78
C LYS A 131 8.08 9.53 29.37
N TYR A 132 6.96 9.61 28.66
CA TYR A 132 5.77 10.35 29.09
C TYR A 132 4.71 9.49 29.78
N ASP A 133 5.02 8.23 30.09
CA ASP A 133 4.10 7.26 30.71
C ASP A 133 2.72 7.20 30.03
N ILE A 134 2.73 7.24 28.69
CA ILE A 134 1.50 7.19 27.90
C ILE A 134 0.99 5.75 27.90
N ASP A 135 -0.13 5.53 28.58
CA ASP A 135 -0.81 4.24 28.56
C ASP A 135 -1.53 4.02 27.22
N VAL A 136 -0.85 3.34 26.30
CA VAL A 136 -1.42 2.99 24.98
C VAL A 136 -2.54 1.94 25.04
N THR A 137 -2.80 1.34 26.21
CA THR A 137 -3.94 0.43 26.40
C THR A 137 -5.23 1.18 26.72
N ASN A 138 -5.12 2.42 27.20
CA ASN A 138 -6.26 3.31 27.36
C ASN A 138 -6.85 3.63 25.98
N ALA A 139 -8.16 3.46 25.78
CA ALA A 139 -8.78 3.70 24.49
C ALA A 139 -8.68 5.17 24.01
N ASP A 140 -8.49 6.12 24.93
CA ASP A 140 -8.59 7.57 24.74
C ASP A 140 -7.25 8.33 24.80
N PHE A 141 -6.10 7.64 24.88
CA PHE A 141 -4.77 8.27 25.00
C PHE A 141 -4.41 9.28 23.89
N TYR A 142 -5.11 9.24 22.77
CA TYR A 142 -4.94 10.10 21.61
C TYR A 142 -5.78 11.39 21.65
N LYS A 143 -6.68 11.54 22.64
CA LYS A 143 -7.54 12.73 22.81
C LYS A 143 -6.87 13.83 23.63
N SER A 144 -5.78 13.50 24.33
CA SER A 144 -4.92 14.46 25.01
C SER A 144 -3.97 15.11 24.01
N ASN A 145 -3.52 16.35 24.28
CA ASN A 145 -2.41 16.94 23.52
C ASN A 145 -1.20 16.04 23.71
N LEU A 146 -0.71 15.43 22.62
CA LEU A 146 0.49 14.62 22.69
C LEU A 146 1.70 15.54 22.90
N PRO A 147 2.75 15.06 23.58
CA PRO A 147 4.01 15.78 23.63
C PRO A 147 4.51 16.10 22.22
N ILE A 148 5.01 17.33 22.00
CA ILE A 148 5.39 17.83 20.68
C ILE A 148 6.43 16.93 20.01
N ASP A 149 7.41 16.44 20.77
CA ASP A 149 8.44 15.51 20.27
C ASP A 149 7.86 14.16 19.82
N LEU A 150 6.77 13.70 20.44
CA LEU A 150 6.03 12.51 19.99
C LEU A 150 5.23 12.79 18.72
N GLU A 151 4.62 13.97 18.59
CA GLU A 151 3.95 14.39 17.35
C GLU A 151 4.94 14.50 16.19
N ASP A 152 6.11 15.08 16.41
CA ASP A 152 7.18 15.19 15.41
C ASP A 152 7.65 13.80 14.96
N ALA A 153 7.86 12.87 15.89
CA ALA A 153 8.24 11.49 15.55
C ALA A 153 7.16 10.77 14.72
N VAL A 154 5.87 11.02 15.01
CA VAL A 154 4.75 10.53 14.20
C VAL A 154 4.75 11.14 12.80
N LEU A 155 5.04 12.44 12.67
CA LEU A 155 5.15 13.12 11.38
C LEU A 155 6.32 12.56 10.56
N ASP A 156 7.45 12.29 11.18
CA ASP A 156 8.62 11.71 10.49
C ASP A 156 8.33 10.29 9.99
N LEU A 157 7.57 9.50 10.75
CA LEU A 157 7.11 8.19 10.28
C LEU A 157 6.25 8.31 9.02
N LYS A 158 5.34 9.28 8.98
CA LYS A 158 4.47 9.53 7.82
C LYS A 158 5.29 9.96 6.59
N LYS A 159 6.21 10.90 6.76
CA LYS A 159 7.10 11.35 5.67
C LYS A 159 7.88 10.16 5.10
N ASN A 160 8.48 9.35 5.97
CA ASN A 160 9.23 8.17 5.55
C ASN A 160 8.37 7.17 4.75
N LEU A 161 7.13 6.91 5.17
CA LEU A 161 6.20 6.06 4.45
C LEU A 161 5.80 6.64 3.09
N ILE A 162 5.45 7.93 3.03
CA ILE A 162 5.07 8.62 1.80
C ILE A 162 6.23 8.64 0.81
N ASP A 163 7.44 8.95 1.27
CA ASP A 163 8.65 9.00 0.43
C ASP A 163 8.95 7.63 -0.16
N ARG A 164 8.87 6.56 0.65
CA ARG A 164 9.06 5.18 0.21
C ARG A 164 8.08 4.81 -0.91
N GLU A 165 6.80 5.12 -0.72
CA GLU A 165 5.76 4.78 -1.68
C GLU A 165 5.87 5.63 -2.95
N SER A 166 6.11 6.93 -2.84
CA SER A 166 6.33 7.81 -3.99
C SER A 166 7.51 7.31 -4.82
N LYS A 167 8.62 6.95 -4.18
CA LYS A 167 9.82 6.47 -4.87
C LYS A 167 9.55 5.19 -5.65
N ALA A 168 8.80 4.25 -5.08
CA ALA A 168 8.40 3.03 -5.79
C ALA A 168 7.57 3.34 -7.05
N TRP A 169 6.64 4.31 -6.98
CA TRP A 169 5.89 4.79 -8.14
C TRP A 169 6.78 5.48 -9.18
N ASP A 170 7.77 6.27 -8.76
CA ASP A 170 8.67 6.98 -9.68
C ASP A 170 9.59 6.00 -10.41
N ILE A 171 10.11 4.99 -9.71
CA ILE A 171 10.84 3.88 -10.33
C ILE A 171 9.94 3.12 -11.31
N ALA A 172 8.70 2.82 -10.92
CA ALA A 172 7.73 2.17 -11.79
C ALA A 172 7.48 2.95 -13.09
N LYS A 173 7.30 4.26 -12.99
CA LYS A 173 7.12 5.15 -14.15
C LYS A 173 8.32 5.08 -15.11
N GLY A 174 9.52 4.86 -14.59
CA GLY A 174 10.75 4.77 -15.38
C GLY A 174 10.85 3.57 -16.33
N PHE A 175 10.11 2.48 -16.07
CA PHE A 175 10.16 1.27 -16.92
C PHE A 175 8.82 0.84 -17.53
N VAL A 176 7.71 1.43 -17.08
CA VAL A 176 6.39 1.18 -17.68
C VAL A 176 6.27 1.94 -19.00
N THR A 177 5.77 1.26 -20.03
CA THR A 177 5.37 1.90 -21.29
C THR A 177 3.87 2.14 -21.30
N PHE A 178 3.42 3.38 -21.49
CA PHE A 178 2.00 3.70 -21.60
C PHE A 178 1.51 3.49 -23.05
N GLU A 179 0.34 2.86 -23.20
CA GLU A 179 -0.32 2.66 -24.51
C GLU A 179 -0.85 4.01 -25.05
N ASP A 180 -1.44 4.84 -24.19
CA ASP A 180 -1.96 6.16 -24.53
C ASP A 180 -2.02 7.11 -23.31
N ALA A 181 -2.47 8.34 -23.53
CA ALA A 181 -2.65 9.34 -22.49
C ALA A 181 -3.71 8.98 -21.44
N LYS A 182 -4.68 8.11 -21.77
CA LYS A 182 -5.67 7.62 -20.80
C LYS A 182 -5.02 6.61 -19.86
N GLU A 183 -4.13 5.76 -20.36
CA GLU A 183 -3.36 4.84 -19.53
C GLU A 183 -2.46 5.59 -18.55
N GLU A 184 -1.76 6.63 -19.02
CA GLU A 184 -0.94 7.49 -18.15
C GLU A 184 -1.81 8.22 -17.11
N TYR A 185 -3.00 8.68 -17.49
CA TYR A 185 -3.96 9.28 -16.55
C TYR A 185 -4.35 8.30 -15.43
N ILE A 186 -4.67 7.05 -15.76
CA ILE A 186 -4.98 6.00 -14.76
C ILE A 186 -3.79 5.80 -13.82
N PHE A 187 -2.58 5.70 -14.35
CA PHE A 187 -1.36 5.55 -13.54
C PHE A 187 -1.21 6.68 -12.52
N ASN A 188 -1.33 7.93 -12.98
CA ASN A 188 -1.21 9.10 -12.11
C ASN A 188 -2.30 9.13 -11.03
N LYS A 189 -3.54 8.73 -11.36
CA LYS A 189 -4.63 8.65 -10.37
C LYS A 189 -4.45 7.51 -9.37
N MET A 190 -3.83 6.39 -9.78
CA MET A 190 -3.46 5.32 -8.85
C MET A 190 -2.34 5.77 -7.89
N LYS A 191 -1.33 6.50 -8.38
CA LYS A 191 -0.30 7.12 -7.53
C LYS A 191 -0.94 8.07 -6.52
N GLU A 192 -1.83 8.96 -6.95
CA GLU A 192 -2.56 9.89 -6.08
C GLU A 192 -3.38 9.15 -5.01
N TYR A 193 -4.14 8.12 -5.41
CA TYR A 193 -4.88 7.27 -4.48
C TYR A 193 -3.97 6.61 -3.44
N ALA A 194 -2.85 6.02 -3.87
CA ALA A 194 -1.91 5.37 -2.98
C ALA A 194 -1.31 6.37 -1.98
N LEU A 195 -0.82 7.53 -2.43
CA LEU A 195 -0.23 8.53 -1.54
C LEU A 195 -1.27 9.11 -0.55
N ALA A 196 -2.52 9.23 -0.96
CA ALA A 196 -3.61 9.65 -0.06
C ALA A 196 -3.88 8.62 1.04
N THR A 197 -3.73 7.32 0.79
CA THR A 197 -4.01 6.29 1.81
C THR A 197 -2.92 6.20 2.88
N TYR A 198 -1.67 6.58 2.58
CA TYR A 198 -0.57 6.61 3.54
C TYR A 198 -0.54 7.85 4.46
N ASN A 199 -1.49 8.79 4.30
CA ASN A 199 -1.61 9.97 5.17
C ASN A 199 -2.39 9.69 6.49
N PHE A 200 -2.89 8.46 6.69
CA PHE A 200 -3.89 8.16 7.74
C PHE A 200 -3.32 7.38 8.94
N GLY A 201 -2.41 7.99 9.69
CA GLY A 201 -1.99 7.44 10.97
C GLY A 201 -2.03 8.47 12.09
N THR A 202 -3.02 8.44 12.98
CA THR A 202 -2.81 8.99 14.32
C THR A 202 -1.90 8.02 15.10
N ILE A 203 -1.32 8.46 16.22
CA ILE A 203 -0.53 7.57 17.09
C ILE A 203 -1.27 6.26 17.44
N LYS A 204 -2.60 6.31 17.52
CA LYS A 204 -3.46 5.14 17.75
C LYS A 204 -3.36 4.09 16.64
N ASN A 205 -3.31 4.51 15.39
CA ASN A 205 -3.14 3.59 14.27
C ASN A 205 -1.75 2.96 14.28
N ILE A 206 -0.71 3.77 14.56
CA ILE A 206 0.67 3.30 14.67
C ILE A 206 0.80 2.22 15.75
N VAL A 207 0.24 2.48 16.95
CA VAL A 207 0.21 1.49 18.04
C VAL A 207 -0.45 0.19 17.59
N ARG A 208 -1.62 0.26 16.94
CA ARG A 208 -2.38 -0.92 16.50
C ARG A 208 -1.67 -1.68 15.39
N GLU A 209 -1.19 -0.99 14.37
CA GLU A 209 -0.59 -1.60 13.17
C GLU A 209 0.77 -2.24 13.47
N HIS A 210 1.47 -1.74 14.50
CA HIS A 210 2.74 -2.29 14.97
C HIS A 210 2.60 -3.18 16.20
N ASN A 211 1.38 -3.42 16.68
CA ASN A 211 1.08 -4.21 17.89
C ASN A 211 1.90 -3.75 19.11
N LEU A 212 2.08 -2.43 19.27
CA LEU A 212 2.87 -1.87 20.37
C LEU A 212 2.19 -2.12 21.72
N ASP A 213 0.86 -2.17 21.76
CA ASP A 213 0.08 -2.52 22.94
C ASP A 213 0.44 -3.90 23.50
N VAL A 214 0.65 -4.88 22.63
CA VAL A 214 1.10 -6.23 22.99
C VAL A 214 2.53 -6.16 23.52
N PHE A 215 3.42 -5.44 22.84
CA PHE A 215 4.81 -5.25 23.28
C PHE A 215 4.90 -4.65 24.69
N PHE A 216 4.16 -3.57 24.97
CA PHE A 216 4.18 -2.93 26.28
C PHE A 216 3.57 -3.80 27.39
N LYS A 217 2.50 -4.56 27.09
CA LYS A 217 1.96 -5.56 28.04
C LYS A 217 3.04 -6.56 28.44
N TYR A 218 3.73 -7.16 27.47
CA TYR A 218 4.81 -8.12 27.79
C TYR A 218 5.96 -7.48 28.57
N LYS A 219 6.39 -6.26 28.22
CA LYS A 219 7.46 -5.58 28.95
C LYS A 219 7.10 -5.29 30.41
N ARG A 220 5.84 -4.93 30.70
CA ARG A 220 5.34 -4.76 32.09
C ARG A 220 5.30 -6.06 32.90
N TYR A 221 5.12 -7.23 32.26
CA TYR A 221 5.11 -8.52 32.95
C TYR A 221 6.51 -9.06 33.29
N PHE A 222 7.56 -8.56 32.61
CA PHE A 222 8.94 -9.02 32.77
C PHE A 222 9.90 -7.95 33.32
N ALA A 223 9.36 -6.80 33.76
CA ALA A 223 10.09 -5.77 34.50
C ALA A 223 9.83 -5.95 36.01
#